data_AF-A0A3B4BHM7-F1
#
_entry.id   AF-A0A3B4BHM7-F1
#
_cell.length_a   1.000
_cell.length_b   1.000
_cell.length_c   1.000
_cell.angle_alpha   90.00
_cell.angle_beta   90.00
_cell.angle_gamma   90.00
#
_symmetry.space_group_name_H-M   'P 1'
#
loop_
_entity.id
_entity.type
_entity.pdbx_description
1 polymer ?
#
loop_
_entity_poly.entity_id
_entity_poly.type
_entity_poly.pdbx_seq_one_letter_code
_entity_poly.pdbx_strand_id
1 'polypeptide(L)'
;MTSHVKLRKDKVGILDYDTQIKEVRCQLIDQLKVLDLQLEQKSQQLQDLTDYLRRRGEIESEYARSLDKLAERFTSRIKRNKYIVFQLCHRKDPGNHSVSNSWVALLSQTRQESKDHNLLSETCSTFIVQPLSHCQEYTQRLAKKSRDICTSLQDGLLKVTTEMQTVSCRGEVERGRETGGEQGQSRRPDWCHRPEGWSSLCLRRGTGGCVPVTGELHSSTFQ
;
A
#
# COMPACT_ATOMS: atom_id res chain seq x y z
N MET A 1 53.10 -23.95 -24.76
CA MET A 1 52.72 -23.85 -23.33
C MET A 1 51.69 -22.73 -23.08
N THR A 2 50.55 -22.70 -23.79
CA THR A 2 49.59 -21.57 -23.75
C THR A 2 48.15 -21.96 -23.38
N SER A 3 47.88 -23.24 -23.10
CA SER A 3 46.53 -23.74 -22.81
C SER A 3 46.03 -23.42 -21.39
N HIS A 4 46.93 -23.32 -20.41
CA HIS A 4 46.56 -23.11 -19.00
C HIS A 4 46.05 -21.70 -18.67
N VAL A 5 46.48 -20.69 -19.43
CA VAL A 5 46.12 -19.27 -19.19
C VAL A 5 44.72 -18.96 -19.72
N LYS A 6 44.32 -19.55 -20.86
CA LYS A 6 42.96 -19.40 -21.41
C LYS A 6 41.90 -20.10 -20.55
N LEU A 7 42.20 -21.28 -20.01
CA LEU A 7 41.27 -22.03 -19.15
C LEU A 7 40.99 -21.33 -17.81
N ARG A 8 42.00 -20.66 -17.22
CA ARG A 8 41.82 -19.86 -16.00
C ARG A 8 40.99 -18.60 -16.23
N LYS A 9 41.16 -17.96 -17.40
CA LYS A 9 40.42 -16.74 -17.74
C LYS A 9 38.93 -17.02 -18.01
N ASP A 10 38.60 -18.17 -18.60
CA ASP A 10 37.22 -18.65 -18.78
C ASP A 10 36.53 -18.92 -17.41
N LYS A 11 37.22 -19.56 -16.46
CA LYS A 11 36.65 -19.86 -15.13
C LYS A 11 36.43 -18.61 -14.25
N VAL A 12 37.30 -17.61 -14.34
CA VAL A 12 37.13 -16.33 -13.63
C VAL A 12 35.95 -15.55 -14.19
N GLY A 13 35.81 -15.47 -15.53
CA GLY A 13 34.65 -14.81 -16.16
C GLY A 13 33.32 -15.48 -15.80
N ILE A 14 33.26 -16.82 -15.77
CA ILE A 14 32.04 -17.56 -15.38
C ILE A 14 31.64 -17.30 -13.91
N LEU A 15 32.62 -17.18 -12.99
CA LEU A 15 32.37 -16.84 -11.58
C LEU A 15 31.86 -15.40 -11.39
N ASP A 16 32.35 -14.47 -12.22
CA ASP A 16 31.86 -13.08 -12.23
C ASP A 16 30.40 -13.00 -12.71
N TYR A 17 30.01 -13.79 -13.72
CA TYR A 17 28.63 -13.85 -14.20
C TYR A 17 27.67 -14.50 -13.20
N ASP A 18 28.06 -15.60 -12.55
CA ASP A 18 27.22 -16.26 -11.53
C ASP A 18 26.97 -15.32 -10.33
N THR A 19 27.97 -14.51 -9.98
CA THR A 19 27.86 -13.48 -8.94
C THR A 19 26.92 -12.36 -9.36
N GLN A 20 27.06 -11.81 -10.58
CA GLN A 20 26.14 -10.78 -11.10
C GLN A 20 24.69 -11.25 -11.16
N ILE A 21 24.43 -12.49 -11.59
CA ILE A 21 23.08 -13.06 -11.63
C ILE A 21 22.48 -13.15 -10.23
N LYS A 22 23.27 -13.57 -9.23
CA LYS A 22 22.84 -13.60 -7.83
C LYS A 22 22.53 -12.20 -7.31
N GLU A 23 23.37 -11.21 -7.61
CA GLU A 23 23.13 -9.81 -7.23
C GLU A 23 21.83 -9.26 -7.82
N VAL A 24 21.56 -9.47 -9.11
CA VAL A 24 20.31 -9.03 -9.76
C VAL A 24 19.10 -9.70 -9.10
N ARG A 25 19.18 -10.99 -8.78
CA ARG A 25 18.09 -11.69 -8.07
C ARG A 25 17.87 -11.16 -6.67
N CYS A 26 18.94 -10.89 -5.91
CA CYS A 26 18.85 -10.26 -4.60
C CYS A 26 18.17 -8.89 -4.71
N GLN A 27 18.54 -8.07 -5.69
CA GLN A 27 17.90 -6.77 -5.93
C GLN A 27 16.41 -6.92 -6.24
N LEU A 28 16.01 -7.89 -7.07
CA LEU A 28 14.58 -8.16 -7.36
C LEU A 28 13.80 -8.58 -6.10
N ILE A 29 14.41 -9.39 -5.23
CA ILE A 29 13.81 -9.79 -3.95
C ILE A 29 13.65 -8.58 -3.02
N ASP A 30 14.67 -7.74 -2.93
CA ASP A 30 14.62 -6.56 -2.06
C ASP A 30 13.61 -5.52 -2.59
N GLN A 31 13.48 -5.37 -3.91
CA GLN A 31 12.41 -4.57 -4.51
C GLN A 31 11.01 -5.07 -4.13
N LEU A 32 10.80 -6.40 -4.09
CA LEU A 32 9.53 -6.98 -3.64
C LEU A 32 9.25 -6.68 -2.16
N LYS A 33 10.25 -6.79 -1.29
CA LYS A 33 10.12 -6.45 0.13
C LYS A 33 9.73 -4.99 0.33
N VAL A 34 10.38 -4.09 -0.41
CA VAL A 34 10.06 -2.65 -0.37
C VAL A 34 8.63 -2.40 -0.85
N LEU A 35 8.20 -3.06 -1.93
CA LEU A 35 6.84 -2.97 -2.44
C LEU A 35 5.81 -3.47 -1.42
N ASP A 36 6.05 -4.61 -0.76
CA ASP A 36 5.15 -5.15 0.24
C ASP A 36 5.04 -4.21 1.46
N LEU A 37 6.16 -3.66 1.93
CA LEU A 37 6.18 -2.66 3.01
C LEU A 37 5.41 -1.38 2.62
N GLN A 38 5.60 -0.89 1.40
CA GLN A 38 4.88 0.27 0.89
C GLN A 38 3.38 0.00 0.78
N LEU A 39 2.99 -1.19 0.31
CA LEU A 39 1.59 -1.60 0.22
C LEU A 39 0.96 -1.66 1.61
N GLU A 40 1.63 -2.25 2.60
CA GLU A 40 1.15 -2.32 3.97
C GLU A 40 0.96 -0.92 4.56
N GLN A 41 1.97 -0.06 4.47
CA GLN A 41 1.90 1.33 4.96
C GLN A 41 0.77 2.11 4.28
N LYS A 42 0.62 2.00 2.95
CA LYS A 42 -0.44 2.67 2.22
C LYS A 42 -1.83 2.14 2.57
N SER A 43 -1.95 0.83 2.75
CA SER A 43 -3.21 0.21 3.18
C SER A 43 -3.61 0.68 4.57
N GLN A 44 -2.66 0.75 5.50
CA GLN A 44 -2.90 1.27 6.85
C GLN A 44 -3.33 2.75 6.82
N GLN A 45 -2.64 3.60 6.06
CA GLN A 45 -3.00 5.01 5.92
C GLN A 45 -4.42 5.21 5.38
N LEU A 46 -4.81 4.44 4.36
CA LEU A 46 -6.16 4.50 3.79
C LEU A 46 -7.22 4.01 4.79
N GLN A 47 -6.90 2.98 5.57
CA GLN A 47 -7.79 2.46 6.60
C GLN A 47 -8.00 3.48 7.73
N ASP A 48 -6.91 4.05 8.26
CA ASP A 48 -6.97 5.06 9.33
C ASP A 48 -7.78 6.28 8.90
N LEU A 49 -7.58 6.75 7.66
CA LEU A 49 -8.36 7.87 7.11
C LEU A 49 -9.84 7.52 6.95
N THR A 50 -10.15 6.30 6.51
CA THR A 50 -11.53 5.83 6.36
C THR A 50 -12.24 5.76 7.71
N ASP A 51 -11.57 5.24 8.74
CA ASP A 51 -12.15 5.12 10.08
C ASP A 51 -12.31 6.50 10.73
N TYR A 52 -11.35 7.40 10.55
CA TYR A 52 -11.49 8.80 10.97
C TYR A 52 -12.70 9.47 10.31
N LEU A 53 -12.89 9.31 9.00
CA LEU A 53 -14.01 9.91 8.27
C LEU A 53 -15.37 9.36 8.70
N ARG A 54 -15.45 8.04 8.95
CA ARG A 54 -16.67 7.43 9.51
C ARG A 54 -16.99 8.00 10.88
N ARG A 55 -15.99 8.05 11.78
CA ARG A 55 -16.18 8.60 13.12
C ARG A 55 -16.55 10.07 13.07
N ARG A 56 -15.94 10.83 12.15
CA ARG A 56 -16.30 12.23 11.91
C ARG A 56 -17.74 12.37 11.46
N GLY A 57 -18.18 11.56 10.49
CA GLY A 57 -19.57 11.56 10.02
C GLY A 57 -20.58 11.27 11.13
N GLU A 58 -20.32 10.28 11.98
CA GLU A 58 -21.17 9.97 13.14
C GLU A 58 -21.35 11.17 14.09
N ILE A 59 -20.26 11.89 14.37
CA ILE A 59 -20.26 13.10 15.22
C ILE A 59 -21.09 14.20 14.57
N GLU A 60 -20.90 14.46 13.27
CA GLU A 60 -21.66 15.48 12.54
C GLU A 60 -23.17 15.14 12.50
N SER A 61 -23.53 13.87 12.31
CA SER A 61 -24.92 13.41 12.37
C SER A 61 -25.53 13.55 13.76
N GLU A 62 -24.76 13.28 14.82
CA GLU A 62 -25.22 13.49 16.20
C GLU A 62 -25.44 14.97 16.53
N TYR A 63 -24.56 15.84 16.03
CA TYR A 63 -24.71 17.28 16.18
C TYR A 63 -25.95 17.79 15.44
N ALA A 64 -26.15 17.37 14.19
CA ALA A 64 -27.36 17.67 13.42
C ALA A 64 -28.65 17.26 14.17
N ARG A 65 -28.72 16.01 14.66
CA ARG A 65 -29.86 15.51 15.45
C ARG A 65 -30.10 16.32 16.72
N SER A 66 -29.04 16.84 17.34
CA SER A 66 -29.13 17.68 18.54
C SER A 66 -29.70 19.07 18.22
N LEU A 67 -29.29 19.67 17.10
CA LEU A 67 -29.84 20.94 16.60
C LEU A 67 -31.32 20.80 16.22
N ASP A 68 -31.72 19.71 15.55
CA ASP A 68 -33.12 19.46 15.22
C ASP A 68 -34.00 19.34 16.46
N LYS A 69 -33.54 18.58 17.47
CA LYS A 69 -34.24 18.44 18.76
C LYS A 69 -34.40 19.79 19.46
N LEU A 70 -33.36 20.63 19.43
CA LEU A 70 -33.39 21.98 20.01
C LEU A 70 -34.43 22.85 19.29
N ALA A 71 -34.36 22.92 17.96
CA ALA A 71 -35.26 23.72 17.15
C ALA A 71 -36.72 23.26 17.31
N GLU A 72 -36.98 21.95 17.34
CA GLU A 72 -38.33 21.42 17.49
C GLU A 72 -38.92 21.68 18.88
N ARG A 73 -38.13 21.54 19.95
CA ARG A 73 -38.56 21.83 21.33
C ARG A 73 -39.09 23.26 21.46
N PHE A 74 -38.37 24.23 20.90
CA PHE A 74 -38.76 25.64 20.99
C PHE A 74 -39.85 26.01 19.97
N THR A 75 -39.87 25.39 18.78
CA THR A 75 -40.97 25.53 17.82
C THR A 75 -42.30 25.06 18.43
N SER A 76 -42.30 23.89 19.06
CA SER A 76 -43.47 23.34 19.73
C SER A 76 -43.95 24.21 20.91
N ARG A 77 -43.03 24.88 21.63
CA ARG A 77 -43.39 25.82 22.71
C ARG A 77 -44.10 27.07 22.17
N ILE A 78 -43.67 27.60 21.03
CA ILE A 78 -44.31 28.74 20.36
C ILE A 78 -45.72 28.37 19.89
N LYS A 79 -45.86 27.23 19.20
CA LYS A 79 -47.15 26.77 18.66
C LYS A 79 -48.23 26.64 19.74
N ARG A 80 -47.85 26.29 20.98
CA ARG A 80 -48.77 26.20 22.12
C ARG A 80 -49.17 27.56 22.71
N ASN A 81 -48.40 28.62 22.47
CA ASN A 81 -48.68 29.95 22.99
C ASN A 81 -49.48 30.78 21.97
N LYS A 82 -50.80 30.82 22.13
CA LYS A 82 -51.73 31.55 21.26
C LYS A 82 -51.37 33.03 21.07
N TYR A 83 -50.79 33.69 22.08
CA TYR A 83 -50.38 35.10 21.99
C TYR A 83 -49.18 35.29 21.06
N ILE A 84 -48.19 34.40 21.12
CA ILE A 84 -47.01 34.45 20.23
C ILE A 84 -47.42 34.08 18.80
N VAL A 85 -48.28 33.07 18.63
CA VAL A 85 -48.84 32.72 17.32
C VAL A 85 -49.61 33.90 16.72
N PHE A 86 -50.45 34.58 17.51
CA PHE A 86 -51.18 35.77 17.09
C PHE A 86 -50.23 36.90 16.66
N GLN A 87 -49.18 37.21 17.44
CA GLN A 87 -48.17 38.20 17.04
C GLN A 87 -47.45 37.84 15.74
N LEU A 88 -47.08 36.56 15.56
CA LEU A 88 -46.39 36.08 14.36
C LEU A 88 -47.27 36.17 13.10
N CYS A 89 -48.57 35.93 13.22
CA CYS A 89 -49.52 35.95 12.10
C CYS A 89 -50.04 37.35 11.75
N HIS A 90 -50.24 38.23 12.75
CA HIS A 90 -50.89 39.54 12.56
C HIS A 90 -49.93 40.74 12.44
N ARG A 91 -48.64 40.60 12.77
CA ARG A 91 -47.68 41.71 12.72
C ARG A 91 -46.60 41.48 11.66
N LYS A 92 -47.01 41.40 10.39
CA LYS A 92 -46.13 41.23 9.23
C LYS A 92 -45.75 42.59 8.66
N ASP A 93 -45.07 43.42 9.45
CA ASP A 93 -44.46 44.65 8.95
C ASP A 93 -43.04 44.33 8.48
N PRO A 94 -42.74 44.33 7.16
CA PRO A 94 -41.47 43.84 6.61
C PRO A 94 -40.22 44.61 7.08
N GLY A 95 -40.41 45.84 7.59
CA GLY A 95 -39.32 46.72 8.04
C GLY A 95 -39.04 46.71 9.54
N ASN A 96 -39.86 46.05 10.36
CA ASN A 96 -39.67 46.02 11.81
C ASN A 96 -39.06 44.67 12.26
N HIS A 97 -37.81 44.71 12.73
CA HIS A 97 -37.15 43.59 13.43
C HIS A 97 -37.77 43.36 14.80
N SER A 98 -39.00 42.82 14.82
CA SER A 98 -39.62 42.42 16.08
C SER A 98 -38.87 41.23 16.69
N VAL A 99 -38.84 41.16 18.02
CA VAL A 99 -38.25 40.03 18.76
C VAL A 99 -38.82 38.68 18.26
N SER A 100 -40.09 38.67 17.84
CA SER A 100 -40.75 37.51 17.25
C SER A 100 -40.12 37.08 15.92
N ASN A 101 -39.82 38.05 15.04
CA ASN A 101 -39.14 37.78 13.75
C ASN A 101 -37.71 37.30 13.96
N SER A 102 -36.95 37.90 14.88
CA SER A 102 -35.60 37.45 15.23
C SER A 102 -35.61 36.02 15.77
N TRP A 103 -36.60 35.66 16.58
CA TRP A 103 -36.75 34.32 17.12
C TRP A 103 -37.06 33.27 16.04
N VAL A 104 -37.97 33.58 15.10
CA VAL A 104 -38.26 32.71 13.95
C VAL A 104 -37.02 32.54 13.08
N ALA A 105 -36.31 33.63 12.79
CA ALA A 105 -35.08 33.59 12.01
C ALA A 105 -34.03 32.70 12.67
N LEU A 106 -33.85 32.80 13.99
CA LEU A 106 -32.91 31.97 14.74
C LEU A 106 -33.27 30.47 14.65
N LEU A 107 -34.54 30.11 14.83
CA LEU A 107 -34.98 28.72 14.68
C LEU A 107 -34.82 28.21 13.25
N SER A 108 -35.03 29.06 12.24
CA SER A 108 -34.77 28.72 10.85
C SER A 108 -33.28 28.48 10.61
N GLN A 109 -32.40 29.31 11.17
CA GLN A 109 -30.95 29.15 11.08
C GLN A 109 -30.49 27.86 11.75
N THR A 110 -30.96 27.55 12.96
CA THR A 110 -30.62 26.29 13.65
C THR A 110 -31.03 25.05 12.83
N ARG A 111 -32.19 25.10 12.18
CA ARG A 111 -32.64 24.03 11.25
C ARG A 111 -31.77 23.95 10.00
N GLN A 112 -31.29 25.09 9.51
CA GLN A 112 -30.38 25.11 8.37
C GLN A 112 -29.02 24.51 8.75
N GLU A 113 -28.44 24.90 9.88
CA GLU A 113 -27.20 24.32 10.41
C GLU A 113 -27.33 22.79 10.59
N SER A 114 -28.47 22.30 11.12
CA SER A 114 -28.74 20.86 11.19
C SER A 114 -28.64 20.16 9.83
N LYS A 115 -29.23 20.74 8.78
CA LYS A 115 -29.14 20.18 7.42
C LYS A 115 -27.71 20.20 6.90
N ASP A 116 -26.98 21.29 7.14
CA ASP A 116 -25.60 21.45 6.69
C ASP A 116 -24.68 20.41 7.38
N HIS A 117 -24.88 20.15 8.67
CA HIS A 117 -24.18 19.09 9.41
C HIS A 117 -24.56 17.68 8.93
N ASN A 118 -25.82 17.43 8.58
CA ASN A 118 -26.22 16.16 7.95
C ASN A 118 -25.56 15.97 6.58
N LEU A 119 -25.47 17.01 5.76
CA LEU A 119 -24.77 16.96 4.47
C LEU A 119 -23.27 16.69 4.67
N LEU A 120 -22.65 17.35 5.66
CA LEU A 120 -21.26 17.09 6.01
C LEU A 120 -21.06 15.65 6.49
N SER A 121 -21.97 15.12 7.30
CA SER A 121 -21.98 13.71 7.71
C SER A 121 -21.97 12.78 6.50
N GLU A 122 -22.90 12.96 5.56
CA GLU A 122 -22.99 12.14 4.34
C GLU A 122 -21.74 12.25 3.48
N THR A 123 -21.16 13.46 3.41
CA THR A 123 -19.90 13.69 2.71
C THR A 123 -18.75 12.91 3.32
N CYS A 124 -18.62 12.96 4.64
CA CYS A 124 -17.59 12.20 5.36
C CYS A 124 -17.81 10.69 5.27
N SER A 125 -19.03 10.20 5.49
CA SER A 125 -19.30 8.76 5.56
C SER A 125 -19.37 8.06 4.20
N THR A 126 -19.74 8.79 3.15
CA THR A 126 -20.09 8.20 1.85
C THR A 126 -19.27 8.80 0.73
N PHE A 127 -19.35 10.11 0.49
CA PHE A 127 -18.76 10.73 -0.71
C PHE A 127 -17.24 10.71 -0.73
N ILE A 128 -16.58 10.82 0.43
CA ILE A 128 -15.12 10.74 0.53
C ILE A 128 -14.65 9.28 0.70
N VAL A 129 -15.38 8.48 1.47
CA VAL A 129 -15.02 7.07 1.74
C VAL A 129 -15.04 6.21 0.47
N GLN A 130 -16.01 6.42 -0.43
CA GLN A 130 -16.06 5.65 -1.68
C GLN A 130 -14.78 5.80 -2.53
N PRO A 131 -14.30 7.02 -2.86
CA PRO A 131 -13.01 7.20 -3.54
C PRO A 131 -11.82 6.54 -2.83
N LEU A 132 -11.78 6.54 -1.49
CA LEU A 132 -10.71 5.88 -0.74
C LEU A 132 -10.74 4.36 -0.94
N SER A 133 -11.92 3.73 -0.93
CA SER A 133 -12.06 2.31 -1.26
C SER A 133 -11.58 1.99 -2.67
N HIS A 134 -11.91 2.83 -3.67
CA HIS A 134 -11.41 2.66 -5.04
C HIS A 134 -9.88 2.81 -5.11
N CYS A 135 -9.32 3.75 -4.36
CA CYS A 135 -7.87 3.93 -4.25
C CYS A 135 -7.21 2.67 -3.66
N GLN A 136 -7.80 2.10 -2.59
CA GLN A 136 -7.31 0.87 -1.97
C GLN A 136 -7.30 -0.31 -2.95
N GLU A 137 -8.41 -0.54 -3.67
CA GLU A 137 -8.49 -1.57 -4.70
C GLU A 137 -7.44 -1.37 -5.80
N TYR A 138 -7.27 -0.14 -6.26
CA TYR A 138 -6.30 0.21 -7.29
C TYR A 138 -4.87 -0.09 -6.83
N THR A 139 -4.51 0.33 -5.61
CA THR A 139 -3.18 0.07 -5.02
C THR A 139 -2.91 -1.43 -4.90
N GLN A 140 -3.90 -2.22 -4.47
CA GLN A 140 -3.76 -3.68 -4.41
C GLN A 140 -3.57 -4.32 -5.79
N ARG A 141 -4.33 -3.88 -6.80
CA ARG A 141 -4.18 -4.37 -8.19
C ARG A 141 -2.80 -4.02 -8.75
N LEU A 142 -2.31 -2.80 -8.52
CA LEU A 142 -1.00 -2.37 -8.97
C LEU A 142 0.12 -3.17 -8.32
N ALA A 143 0.04 -3.39 -7.01
CA ALA A 143 1.00 -4.22 -6.28
C ALA A 143 1.01 -5.66 -6.79
N LYS A 144 -0.17 -6.25 -7.08
CA LYS A 144 -0.26 -7.56 -7.72
C LYS A 144 0.46 -7.58 -9.07
N LYS A 145 0.18 -6.61 -9.95
CA LYS A 145 0.82 -6.52 -11.26
C LYS A 145 2.35 -6.39 -11.14
N SER A 146 2.84 -5.63 -10.17
CA SER A 146 4.28 -5.49 -9.94
C SER A 146 4.92 -6.82 -9.47
N ARG A 147 4.24 -7.56 -8.58
CA ARG A 147 4.67 -8.91 -8.17
C ARG A 147 4.72 -9.89 -9.35
N ASP A 148 3.71 -9.87 -10.22
CA ASP A 148 3.67 -10.73 -11.40
C ASP A 148 4.83 -10.43 -12.36
N ILE A 149 5.16 -9.14 -12.58
CA ILE A 149 6.32 -8.73 -13.39
C ILE A 149 7.63 -9.21 -12.76
N CYS A 150 7.82 -9.00 -11.46
CA CYS A 150 9.05 -9.42 -10.78
C CYS A 150 9.22 -10.95 -10.84
N THR A 151 8.14 -11.70 -10.66
CA THR A 151 8.14 -13.18 -10.79
C THR A 151 8.56 -13.58 -12.20
N SER A 152 7.97 -12.97 -13.23
CA SER A 152 8.34 -13.23 -14.63
C SER A 152 9.81 -12.91 -14.92
N LEU A 153 10.37 -11.86 -14.31
CA LEU A 153 11.79 -11.51 -14.45
C LEU A 153 12.69 -12.53 -13.75
N GLN A 154 12.33 -12.99 -12.56
CA GLN A 154 13.07 -14.04 -11.84
C GLN A 154 13.07 -15.37 -12.62
N ASP A 155 11.94 -15.75 -13.19
CA ASP A 155 11.81 -16.96 -14.03
C ASP A 155 12.67 -16.84 -15.30
N GLY A 156 12.64 -15.68 -15.96
CA GLY A 156 13.47 -15.39 -17.13
C GLY A 156 14.97 -15.47 -16.82
N LEU A 157 15.41 -14.87 -15.71
CA LEU A 157 16.79 -14.97 -15.24
C LEU A 157 17.17 -16.41 -14.93
N LEU A 158 16.29 -17.18 -14.28
CA LEU A 158 16.54 -18.59 -13.99
C LEU A 158 16.74 -19.41 -15.25
N LYS A 159 15.87 -19.22 -16.24
CA LYS A 159 15.98 -19.91 -17.53
C LYS A 159 17.34 -19.62 -18.19
N VAL A 160 17.70 -18.34 -18.37
CA VAL A 160 18.98 -17.96 -18.99
C VAL A 160 20.17 -18.50 -18.20
N THR A 161 20.12 -18.43 -16.86
CA THR A 161 21.18 -18.99 -15.99
C THR A 161 21.36 -20.49 -16.23
N THR A 162 20.26 -21.25 -16.27
CA THR A 162 20.30 -22.69 -16.49
C THR A 162 20.80 -23.05 -17.89
N GLU A 163 20.39 -22.31 -18.93
CA GLU A 163 20.87 -22.51 -20.30
C GLU A 163 22.38 -22.28 -20.39
N MET A 164 22.89 -21.17 -19.82
CA MET A 164 24.33 -20.89 -19.78
C MET A 164 25.13 -21.97 -19.04
N GLN A 165 24.65 -22.43 -17.89
CA GLN A 165 25.29 -23.51 -17.13
C GLN A 165 25.34 -24.81 -17.95
N THR A 166 24.26 -25.16 -18.67
CA THR A 166 24.24 -26.36 -19.52
C THR A 166 25.19 -26.25 -20.71
N VAL A 167 25.32 -25.08 -21.34
CA VAL A 167 26.28 -24.83 -22.43
C VAL A 167 27.71 -24.92 -21.93
N SER A 168 28.01 -24.32 -20.77
CA SER A 168 29.33 -24.42 -20.14
C SER A 168 29.71 -25.89 -19.83
N CYS A 169 28.79 -26.65 -19.24
CA CYS A 169 29.01 -28.08 -18.97
C CYS A 169 29.24 -28.90 -20.24
N ARG A 170 28.50 -28.62 -21.33
CA ARG A 170 28.70 -29.30 -22.63
C ARG A 170 30.06 -28.98 -23.24
N GLY A 171 30.45 -27.70 -23.25
CA GLY A 171 31.74 -27.27 -23.80
C GLY A 171 32.95 -27.87 -23.06
N GLU A 172 32.85 -28.07 -21.74
CA GLU A 172 33.90 -28.75 -20.98
C GLU A 172 33.97 -30.26 -21.27
N VAL A 173 32.83 -30.94 -21.48
CA VAL A 173 32.79 -32.37 -21.86
C VAL A 173 33.40 -32.60 -23.25
N GLU A 174 33.10 -31.72 -24.21
CA GLU A 174 33.67 -31.78 -25.56
C GLU A 174 35.17 -31.49 -25.55
N ARG A 175 35.62 -30.46 -24.81
CA ARG A 175 37.05 -30.16 -24.61
C ARG A 175 37.80 -31.30 -23.90
N GLY A 176 37.15 -32.00 -22.97
CA GLY A 176 37.69 -33.19 -22.31
C GLY A 176 37.81 -34.41 -23.22
N ARG A 177 36.94 -34.55 -24.23
CA ARG A 177 37.06 -35.57 -25.29
C ARG A 177 38.17 -35.28 -26.29
N GLU A 178 38.36 -34.02 -26.66
CA GLU A 178 39.43 -33.63 -27.60
C GLU A 178 40.83 -33.70 -26.98
N THR A 179 40.94 -33.59 -25.65
CA THR A 179 42.22 -33.63 -24.93
C THR A 179 42.53 -35.00 -24.30
N GLY A 180 41.58 -35.93 -24.29
CA GLY A 180 41.69 -37.26 -23.67
C GLY A 180 41.80 -38.39 -24.69
N GLY A 181 42.96 -38.51 -25.33
CA GLY A 181 43.47 -39.82 -25.71
C GLY A 181 44.01 -40.50 -24.44
N GLU A 182 43.64 -41.76 -24.25
CA GLU A 182 44.06 -42.67 -23.17
C GLU A 182 43.30 -42.60 -21.83
N GLN A 183 42.44 -43.63 -21.68
CA GLN A 183 42.05 -44.36 -20.46
C GLN A 183 42.18 -43.62 -19.11
N GLY A 184 41.03 -43.19 -18.58
CA GLY A 184 40.87 -42.81 -17.18
C GLY A 184 39.42 -42.52 -16.86
N GLN A 185 38.88 -43.18 -15.82
CA GLN A 185 37.48 -43.08 -15.38
C GLN A 185 36.98 -41.63 -15.34
N SER A 186 35.98 -41.34 -16.18
CA SER A 186 35.32 -40.04 -16.27
C SER A 186 34.56 -39.76 -14.97
N ARG A 187 35.19 -39.05 -14.04
CA ARG A 187 34.48 -38.38 -12.95
C ARG A 187 33.93 -37.07 -13.50
N ARG A 188 32.60 -36.91 -13.48
CA ARG A 188 31.95 -35.62 -13.80
C ARG A 188 32.51 -34.54 -12.86
N PRO A 189 32.80 -33.31 -13.34
CA PRO A 189 33.16 -32.20 -12.47
C PRO A 189 32.02 -31.89 -11.48
N ASP A 190 32.34 -31.69 -10.20
CA ASP A 190 31.37 -31.45 -9.12
C ASP A 190 30.40 -30.28 -9.39
N TRP A 191 30.77 -29.33 -10.25
CA TRP A 191 29.93 -28.21 -10.66
C TRP A 191 28.76 -28.58 -11.59
N CYS A 192 28.78 -29.78 -12.20
CA CYS A 192 27.64 -30.34 -12.94
C CYS A 192 26.48 -30.78 -12.03
N HIS A 193 26.67 -30.80 -10.71
CA HIS A 193 25.56 -31.06 -9.80
C HIS A 193 24.62 -29.87 -9.81
N ARG A 194 23.48 -30.07 -10.50
CA ARG A 194 22.28 -29.22 -10.41
C ARG A 194 22.09 -28.83 -8.96
N PRO A 195 22.11 -27.54 -8.60
CA PRO A 195 22.05 -27.19 -7.20
C PRO A 195 20.63 -27.47 -6.70
N GLU A 196 20.47 -28.54 -5.92
CA GLU A 196 19.18 -29.05 -5.43
C GLU A 196 18.50 -28.12 -4.39
N GLY A 197 19.09 -26.95 -4.11
CA GLY A 197 18.52 -25.95 -3.19
C GLY A 197 17.59 -24.89 -3.82
N TRP A 198 17.43 -24.85 -5.15
CA TRP A 198 16.91 -23.66 -5.83
C TRP A 198 15.38 -23.62 -5.94
N SER A 199 14.68 -24.74 -5.71
CA SER A 199 13.21 -24.78 -5.63
C SER A 199 12.67 -24.57 -4.22
N SER A 200 13.51 -24.63 -3.18
CA SER A 200 13.06 -24.72 -1.78
C SER A 200 13.01 -23.37 -1.05
N LEU A 201 13.67 -22.33 -1.57
CA LEU A 201 13.72 -21.02 -0.89
C LEU A 201 12.58 -20.06 -1.26
N CYS A 202 11.86 -20.28 -2.36
CA CYS A 202 10.80 -19.37 -2.80
C CYS A 202 9.46 -19.56 -2.05
N LEU A 203 9.36 -20.48 -1.08
CA LEU A 203 8.08 -20.75 -0.40
C LEU A 203 8.20 -21.21 1.06
N ARG A 204 9.20 -20.72 1.82
CA ARG A 204 9.14 -20.86 3.29
C ARG A 204 8.42 -19.63 3.87
N ARG A 205 7.12 -19.81 4.14
CA ARG A 205 6.32 -18.95 5.03
C ARG A 205 7.12 -18.63 6.30
N GLY A 206 6.97 -17.39 6.75
CA GLY A 206 7.80 -16.78 7.79
C GLY A 206 7.85 -17.54 9.11
N THR A 207 9.00 -17.37 9.76
CA THR A 207 9.20 -17.14 11.20
C THR A 207 10.71 -17.02 11.40
N GLY A 208 11.17 -15.95 12.03
CA GLY A 208 12.58 -15.81 12.43
C GLY A 208 13.10 -14.40 12.17
N GLY A 209 12.95 -13.54 13.18
CA GLY A 209 13.30 -12.13 13.10
C GLY A 209 14.80 -11.85 12.95
N CYS A 210 15.08 -10.66 12.43
CA CYS A 210 16.34 -9.96 12.65
C CYS A 210 16.01 -8.55 13.18
N VAL A 211 16.75 -8.19 14.21
CA VAL A 211 16.68 -7.02 15.09
C VAL A 211 16.68 -5.69 14.32
N PRO A 212 16.01 -4.62 14.81
CA PRO A 212 16.01 -3.31 14.18
C PRO A 212 17.42 -2.69 14.17
N VAL A 213 17.81 -2.12 13.03
CA VAL A 213 18.86 -1.09 13.00
C VAL A 213 18.25 0.16 13.64
N THR A 214 18.57 0.39 14.91
CA THR A 214 18.38 1.67 15.59
C THR A 214 19.24 2.72 14.88
N GLY A 215 18.60 3.53 14.03
CA GLY A 215 19.14 4.81 13.61
C GLY A 215 18.82 5.85 14.67
N GLU A 216 19.82 6.19 15.47
CA GLU A 216 19.81 7.33 16.38
C GLU A 216 19.50 8.61 15.58
N LEU A 217 18.29 9.15 15.75
CA LEU A 217 18.01 10.55 15.49
C LEU A 217 18.51 11.33 16.70
N HIS A 218 19.77 11.74 16.68
CA HIS A 218 20.21 12.84 17.53
C HIS A 218 19.43 14.09 17.13
N SER A 219 18.44 14.43 17.96
CA SER A 219 18.02 15.82 18.17
C SER A 219 19.23 16.60 18.64
N SER A 220 19.66 17.57 17.85
CA SER A 220 20.45 18.69 18.35
C SER A 220 19.58 19.94 18.22
N THR A 221 18.91 20.27 19.33
CA THR A 221 18.34 21.60 19.58
C THR A 221 19.31 22.32 20.49
N PHE A 222 19.92 23.42 20.02
CA PHE A 222 20.15 24.71 20.71
C PHE A 222 21.31 25.48 20.06
N GLN A 223 20.98 26.49 19.26
CA GLN A 223 21.35 27.89 19.52
C GLN A 223 20.39 28.79 18.75
#